data_AF-A0A446CH91-F1
#
_entry.id   AF-A0A446CH91-F1
#
_cell.length_a   1.000
_cell.length_b   1.000
_cell.length_c   1.000
_cell.angle_alpha   90.00
_cell.angle_beta   90.00
_cell.angle_gamma   90.00
#
_symmetry.space_group_name_H-M   'P 1'
#
loop_
_entity.id
_entity.type
_entity.pdbx_description
1 polymer ?
#
loop_
_entity_poly.entity_id
_entity_poly.type
_entity_poly.pdbx_seq_one_letter_code
_entity_poly.pdbx_strand_id
1 'polypeptide(L)' 'MAQMIATPAADRSFQDWPEVLANYAECLAAIQPRLRREEMDRLIQAGADFYRTLARAEQYRRASVWDEPPP' A
#
# COMPACT_ATOMS: atom_id res chain seq x y z
N MET A 1 3.61 -6.00 -13.83
CA MET A 1 2.65 -6.49 -12.82
C MET A 1 3.06 -7.83 -12.22
N ALA A 2 3.32 -8.88 -13.02
CA ALA A 2 3.73 -10.20 -12.52
C ALA A 2 4.93 -10.19 -11.54
N GLN A 3 5.91 -9.29 -11.75
CA GLN A 3 7.07 -9.18 -10.86
C GLN A 3 6.73 -8.65 -9.46
N MET A 4 5.81 -7.69 -9.29
CA MET A 4 5.46 -7.20 -7.95
C MET A 4 4.77 -8.27 -7.10
N ILE A 5 4.01 -9.17 -7.73
CA ILE A 5 3.32 -10.28 -7.06
C ILE A 5 4.30 -11.43 -6.75
N ALA A 6 5.27 -11.66 -7.65
CA ALA A 6 6.25 -12.74 -7.49
C ALA A 6 7.48 -12.35 -6.64
N THR A 7 7.67 -11.06 -6.34
CA THR A 7 8.81 -10.62 -5.52
C THR A 7 8.55 -10.98 -4.06
N PRO A 8 9.44 -11.75 -3.41
CA PRO A 8 9.34 -12.00 -1.98
C PRO A 8 9.41 -10.68 -1.22
N ALA A 9 8.36 -10.39 -0.45
CA ALA A 9 8.30 -9.24 0.43
C ALA A 9 8.02 -9.72 1.86
N ALA A 10 8.39 -8.88 2.84
CA ALA A 10 8.03 -9.16 4.23
C ALA A 10 6.50 -9.25 4.35
N ASP A 11 6.03 -10.31 5.00
CA ASP A 11 4.63 -10.42 5.40
C ASP A 11 4.39 -9.47 6.59
N ARG A 12 3.78 -8.32 6.30
CA ARG A 12 3.57 -7.23 7.27
C ARG A 12 2.10 -7.18 7.66
N SER A 13 1.86 -6.89 8.93
CA SER A 13 0.50 -6.61 9.41
C SER A 13 -0.01 -5.31 8.80
N PHE A 14 -1.33 -5.19 8.65
CA PHE A 14 -1.93 -3.91 8.25
C PHE A 14 -1.57 -2.78 9.24
N GLN A 15 -1.27 -3.10 10.49
CA GLN A 15 -0.85 -2.12 11.50
C GLN A 15 0.52 -1.48 11.18
N ASP A 16 1.36 -2.15 10.40
CA ASP A 16 2.70 -1.67 10.02
C ASP A 16 2.66 -0.71 8.83
N TRP A 17 1.46 -0.39 8.33
CA TRP A 17 1.27 0.42 7.13
C TRP A 17 1.91 1.81 7.16
N PRO A 18 1.96 2.55 8.29
CA PRO A 18 2.68 3.81 8.35
C PRO A 18 4.17 3.66 7.98
N GLU A 19 4.81 2.58 8.41
CA GLU A 19 6.21 2.29 8.09
C GLU A 19 6.37 1.88 6.61
N VAL A 20 5.42 1.13 6.05
CA VAL A 20 5.41 0.79 4.62
C VAL A 20 5.32 2.05 3.75
N LEU A 21 4.46 3.00 4.13
CA LEU A 21 4.35 4.29 3.45
C LEU A 21 5.62 5.13 3.59
N ALA A 22 6.25 5.13 4.77
CA ALA A 22 7.51 5.82 4.98
C ALA A 22 8.61 5.25 4.07
N ASN A 23 8.77 3.92 4.04
CA ASN A 23 9.73 3.25 3.16
C ASN A 23 9.46 3.54 1.67
N TYR A 24 8.18 3.59 1.27
CA TYR A 24 7.81 3.96 -0.10
C TYR A 24 8.18 5.42 -0.41
N ALA A 25 7.90 6.35 0.51
CA ALA A 25 8.23 7.76 0.35
C ALA A 25 9.76 7.99 0.27
N GLU A 26 10.54 7.25 1.07
CA GLU A 26 12.01 7.27 1.00
C GLU A 26 12.52 6.77 -0.36
N CYS A 27 11.98 5.65 -0.86
CA CYS A 27 12.30 5.16 -2.19
C CYS A 27 11.98 6.20 -3.28
N LEU A 28 10.83 6.88 -3.18
CA LEU A 28 10.47 7.95 -4.11
C LEU A 28 11.42 9.14 -4.02
N ALA A 29 11.78 9.58 -2.82
CA ALA A 29 12.74 10.67 -2.62
C ALA A 29 14.10 10.35 -3.23
N ALA A 30 14.57 9.10 -3.11
CA ALA A 30 15.85 8.67 -3.68
C ALA A 30 15.86 8.70 -5.22
N ILE A 31 14.74 8.40 -5.87
CA ILE A 31 14.64 8.39 -7.33
C ILE A 31 14.13 9.71 -7.93
N GLN A 32 13.55 10.60 -7.11
CA GLN A 32 12.97 11.88 -7.52
C GLN A 32 13.87 12.72 -8.45
N PRO A 33 15.19 12.86 -8.21
CA PRO A 33 16.06 13.67 -9.09
C PRO A 33 16.15 13.14 -10.53
N ARG A 34 15.78 11.88 -10.75
CA ARG A 34 15.87 11.20 -12.05
C ARG A 34 14.53 11.19 -12.81
N LEU A 35 13.47 11.70 -12.18
CA LEU A 35 12.11 11.67 -12.71
C LEU A 35 11.66 13.05 -13.16
N ARG A 36 10.82 13.08 -14.20
CA ARG A 36 10.04 14.26 -14.51
C ARG A 36 8.97 14.45 -13.44
N ARG A 37 8.53 15.69 -13.26
CA ARG A 37 7.47 16.04 -12.30
C ARG A 37 6.21 15.20 -12.50
N GLU A 38 5.78 15.02 -13.75
CA GLU A 38 4.60 14.22 -14.08
C GLU A 38 4.76 12.73 -13.70
N GLU A 39 5.98 12.19 -13.79
CA GLU A 39 6.26 10.81 -13.39
C GLU A 39 6.22 10.67 -11.87
N MET A 40 6.74 11.66 -11.15
CA MET A 40 6.64 11.73 -9.69
C MET A 40 5.17 11.81 -9.24
N ASP A 41 4.37 12.68 -9.86
CA ASP A 41 2.95 12.85 -9.53
C ASP A 41 2.16 11.54 -9.76
N ARG A 42 2.44 10.83 -10.87
CA ARG A 42 1.82 9.52 -11.15
C ARG A 42 2.20 8.46 -10.12
N LEU A 43 3.45 8.43 -9.65
CA LEU A 43 3.89 7.49 -8.62
C LEU A 43 3.21 7.78 -7.28
N ILE A 44 3.16 9.05 -6.88
CA ILE A 44 2.44 9.47 -5.66
C ILE A 44 0.97 9.03 -5.74
N GLN A 45 0.32 9.27 -6.88
CA GLN A 45 -1.08 8.90 -7.07
C GLN A 45 -1.28 7.38 -7.02
N ALA A 46 -0.41 6.60 -7.66
CA ALA A 46 -0.45 5.14 -7.59
C ALA A 46 -0.30 4.63 -6.15
N GLY A 47 0.65 5.17 -5.38
CA GLY A 47 0.81 4.83 -3.97
C GLY A 47 -0.43 5.14 -3.12
N ALA A 48 -1.07 6.29 -3.37
CA ALA A 48 -2.32 6.67 -2.71
C ALA A 48 -3.48 5.72 -3.05
N ASP A 49 -3.59 5.27 -4.29
CA ASP A 49 -4.62 4.34 -4.72
C ASP A 49 -4.41 2.93 -4.13
N PHE A 50 -3.16 2.47 -4.04
CA PHE A 50 -2.83 1.24 -3.31
C PHE A 50 -3.24 1.33 -1.84
N TYR A 51 -2.88 2.42 -1.16
CA TYR A 51 -3.26 2.62 0.24
C TYR A 51 -4.78 2.56 0.44
N ARG A 52 -5.54 3.36 -0.32
CA ARG A 52 -7.00 3.42 -0.16
C ARG A 52 -7.66 2.07 -0.42
N THR A 53 -7.16 1.34 -1.42
CA THR A 53 -7.66 0.01 -1.77
C THR A 53 -7.42 -0.98 -0.63
N LEU A 54 -6.21 -1.00 -0.06
CA LEU A 54 -5.87 -1.88 1.07
C LEU A 54 -6.62 -1.49 2.35
N ALA A 55 -6.72 -0.20 2.66
CA ALA A 55 -7.47 0.28 3.82
C ALA A 55 -8.94 -0.10 3.75
N ARG A 56 -9.54 0.00 2.56
CA ARG A 56 -10.92 -0.43 2.33
C ARG A 56 -11.07 -1.95 2.48
N ALA A 57 -10.13 -2.74 1.96
CA ALA A 57 -10.14 -4.20 2.11
C ALA A 57 -10.02 -4.62 3.59
N GLU A 58 -9.14 -3.97 4.36
CA GLU A 58 -9.01 -4.21 5.79
C GLU A 58 -10.28 -3.81 6.55
N GLN A 59 -10.90 -2.67 6.19
CA GLN A 59 -12.17 -2.26 6.77
C GLN A 59 -13.27 -3.30 6.52
N TYR A 60 -13.37 -3.85 5.30
CA TYR A 60 -14.29 -4.93 5.00
C TYR A 60 -13.99 -6.18 5.83
N ARG A 61 -12.72 -6.61 5.89
CA ARG A 61 -12.30 -7.76 6.70
C ARG A 61 -12.73 -7.59 8.16
N ARG A 62 -12.51 -6.41 8.75
CA ARG A 62 -12.92 -6.11 10.13
C ARG A 62 -14.43 -6.13 10.29
N ALA A 63 -15.19 -5.56 9.35
CA ALA A 63 -16.64 -5.54 9.42
C ALA A 63 -17.24 -6.95 9.29
N SER A 64 -16.73 -7.77 8.36
CA SER A 64 -17.22 -9.14 8.14
C SER A 64 -16.93 -10.11 9.29
N VAL A 65 -15.90 -9.86 10.11
CA VAL A 65 -15.63 -10.67 11.33
C VAL A 65 -16.71 -10.47 12.41
N TRP A 66 -17.55 -9.43 12.32
CA TRP A 66 -18.67 -9.20 13.25
C TRP A 66 -20.02 -9.76 12.76
N ASP A 67 -20.08 -10.36 11.57
CA ASP A 67 -21.29 -10.98 11.01
C ASP A 67 -21.40 -12.49 11.31
N GLU A 68 -20.56 -13.05 12.18
CA GLU A 68 -20.71 -14.44 12.64
C GLU A 68 -21.85 -14.50 13.67
N PRO A 69 -23.02 -15.10 13.36
CA PRO A 69 -24.12 -15.15 14.30
C PRO A 69 -23.71 -16.03 15.50
N PRO A 70 -24.07 -15.65 16.75
CA PRO A 70 -23.76 -16.48 17.90
C PRO A 70 -24.44 -17.85 17.78
N PRO A 71 -23.82 -18.92 18.33
CA PRO A 71 -24.34 -20.29 18.26
C PRO A 71 -25.70 -20.46 18.94
#